data_AF-W8RU57-F1
#
_entry.id   AF-W8RU57-F1
#
_cell.length_a   1.000
_cell.length_b   1.000
_cell.length_c   1.000
_cell.angle_alpha   90.00
_cell.angle_beta   90.00
_cell.angle_gamma   90.00
#
_symmetry.space_group_name_H-M   'P 1'
#
loop_
_entity.id
_entity.type
_entity.pdbx_description
1 polymer ?
#
loop_
_entity_poly.entity_id
_entity_poly.type
_entity_poly.pdbx_seq_one_letter_code
_entity_poly.pdbx_strand_id
1 'polypeptide(L)'
;MVDTGTTIVFFTIVAGLTELLLAGMSPREVLVTRALTVPVMVLTGRPYGMWRDMWFRRVPARGLIARTALDIAAFLSFQVPVYAMILWVAGADVGEMAIALGSAVWLMVLLSRPFGLVLERVRRAFGLAPPGLAHAPDR
;
A
#
# COMPACT_ATOMS: atom_id res chain seq x y z
N MET A 1 -6.22 -11.95 -10.43
CA MET A 1 -6.74 -12.61 -9.21
C MET A 1 -5.62 -13.02 -8.26
N VAL A 2 -4.58 -13.73 -8.73
CA VAL A 2 -3.41 -14.13 -7.91
C VAL A 2 -2.72 -12.94 -7.22
N ASP A 3 -2.49 -11.84 -7.93
CA ASP A 3 -1.86 -10.63 -7.36
C ASP A 3 -2.71 -10.00 -6.25
N THR A 4 -4.03 -9.90 -6.46
CA THR A 4 -4.97 -9.33 -5.49
C THR A 4 -5.03 -10.18 -4.23
N GLY A 5 -5.13 -11.51 -4.37
CA GLY A 5 -5.12 -12.43 -3.24
C GLY A 5 -3.81 -12.39 -2.45
N THR A 6 -2.67 -12.36 -3.15
CA THR A 6 -1.34 -12.28 -2.53
C THR A 6 -1.18 -10.97 -1.76
N THR A 7 -1.63 -9.86 -2.33
CA THR A 7 -1.63 -8.54 -1.66
C THR A 7 -2.46 -8.57 -0.38
N ILE A 8 -3.70 -9.06 -0.44
CA ILE A 8 -4.59 -9.12 0.72
C ILE A 8 -3.99 -9.99 1.82
N VAL A 9 -3.50 -11.19 1.49
CA VAL A 9 -2.92 -12.12 2.48
C VAL A 9 -1.66 -11.53 3.10
N PHE A 10 -0.73 -11.03 2.28
CA PHE A 10 0.53 -10.47 2.77
C PHE A 10 0.29 -9.30 3.71
N PHE A 11 -0.50 -8.30 3.31
CA PHE A 11 -0.75 -7.14 4.15
C PHE A 11 -1.60 -7.47 5.37
N THR A 12 -2.52 -8.44 5.29
CA THR A 12 -3.28 -8.90 6.47
C THR A 12 -2.37 -9.55 7.51
N ILE A 13 -1.45 -10.43 7.07
CA ILE A 13 -0.51 -11.10 7.98
C ILE A 13 0.49 -10.11 8.55
N VAL A 14 1.14 -9.31 7.70
CA VAL A 14 2.15 -8.34 8.15
C VAL A 14 1.53 -7.32 9.09
N ALA A 15 0.40 -6.72 8.70
CA ALA A 15 -0.22 -5.69 9.51
C ALA A 15 -0.77 -6.27 10.83
N GLY A 16 -1.41 -7.45 10.78
CA GLY A 16 -1.86 -8.15 11.99
C GLY A 16 -0.72 -8.53 12.93
N LEU A 17 0.44 -8.96 12.41
CA LEU A 17 1.62 -9.25 13.22
C LEU A 17 2.24 -7.99 13.83
N THR A 18 2.35 -6.88 13.09
CA THR A 18 2.79 -5.60 13.68
C THR A 18 1.82 -5.12 14.78
N GLU A 19 0.51 -5.28 14.59
CA GLU A 19 -0.49 -4.84 15.57
C GLU A 19 -0.43 -5.72 16.85
N LEU A 20 -0.32 -7.04 16.70
CA LEU A 20 -0.22 -7.96 17.84
C LEU A 20 1.13 -7.86 18.57
N LEU A 21 2.24 -7.83 17.83
CA LEU A 21 3.59 -7.97 18.41
C LEU A 21 4.25 -6.64 18.75
N LEU A 22 3.99 -5.56 17.99
CA LEU A 22 4.63 -4.26 18.20
C LEU A 22 3.70 -3.24 18.85
N ALA A 23 2.41 -3.23 18.49
CA ALA A 23 1.43 -2.34 19.11
C ALA A 23 0.78 -2.93 20.38
N GLY A 24 1.04 -4.21 20.68
CA GLY A 24 0.52 -4.89 21.87
C GLY A 24 -1.00 -5.06 21.90
N MET A 25 -1.66 -4.97 20.73
CA MET A 25 -3.12 -5.08 20.63
C MET A 25 -3.57 -6.52 20.85
N SER A 26 -4.74 -6.69 21.47
CA SER A 26 -5.43 -7.98 21.56
C SER A 26 -6.05 -8.38 20.22
N PRO A 27 -6.32 -9.69 19.97
CA PRO A 27 -6.94 -10.15 18.72
C PRO A 27 -8.30 -9.49 18.41
N ARG A 28 -9.05 -9.11 19.46
CA ARG A 28 -10.32 -8.38 19.32
C ARG A 28 -10.09 -6.95 18.84
N GLU A 29 -9.10 -6.25 19.37
CA GLU A 29 -8.76 -4.88 18.95
C GLU A 29 -8.29 -4.86 17.49
N VAL A 30 -7.49 -5.85 17.07
CA VAL A 30 -7.11 -6.03 15.66
C VAL A 30 -8.33 -6.18 14.75
N LEU A 31 -9.31 -7.02 15.14
CA LEU A 31 -10.55 -7.21 14.38
C LEU A 31 -11.38 -5.92 14.29
N VAL A 32 -11.48 -5.15 15.38
CA VAL A 32 -12.18 -3.86 15.38
C VAL A 32 -11.46 -2.85 14.47
N THR A 33 -10.14 -2.76 14.56
CA THR A 33 -9.32 -1.91 13.69
C THR A 33 -9.53 -2.26 12.22
N ARG A 34 -9.59 -3.55 11.87
CA ARG A 34 -9.89 -4.00 10.50
C ARG A 34 -11.33 -3.67 10.07
N ALA A 35 -12.31 -3.88 10.95
CA ALA A 35 -13.70 -3.54 10.65
C ALA A 35 -13.90 -2.05 10.37
N LEU A 36 -13.11 -1.17 11.00
CA LEU A 36 -13.13 0.28 10.76
C LEU A 36 -12.35 0.69 9.52
N THR A 37 -11.19 0.07 9.28
CA THR A 37 -10.29 0.44 8.16
C THR A 37 -10.72 -0.14 6.82
N VAL A 38 -11.34 -1.31 6.77
CA VAL A 38 -11.81 -1.95 5.53
C VAL A 38 -12.83 -1.09 4.78
N PRO A 39 -13.88 -0.51 5.41
CA PRO A 39 -14.79 0.42 4.73
C PRO A 39 -14.07 1.61 4.11
N VAL A 40 -13.10 2.20 4.84
CA VAL A 40 -12.27 3.30 4.33
C VAL A 40 -11.49 2.85 3.10
N MET A 41 -10.86 1.67 3.12
CA MET A 41 -10.16 1.10 1.96
C MET A 41 -11.09 0.88 0.76
N VAL A 42 -12.31 0.37 0.98
CA VAL A 42 -13.30 0.16 -0.09
C VAL A 42 -13.73 1.50 -0.69
N LEU A 43 -14.02 2.49 0.14
CA LEU A 43 -14.44 3.83 -0.30
C LEU A 43 -13.33 4.57 -1.05
N THR A 44 -12.08 4.43 -0.59
CA THR A 44 -10.92 5.13 -1.18
C THR A 44 -10.32 4.41 -2.37
N GLY A 45 -10.55 3.10 -2.55
CA GLY A 45 -9.91 2.31 -3.59
C GLY A 45 -10.24 2.75 -5.02
N ARG A 46 -11.51 3.04 -5.32
CA ARG A 46 -11.91 3.55 -6.65
C ARG A 46 -11.40 4.97 -6.93
N PRO A 47 -11.61 5.95 -6.03
CA PRO A 47 -11.03 7.29 -6.17
C PRO A 47 -9.50 7.26 -6.35
N TYR A 48 -8.80 6.43 -5.57
CA TYR A 48 -7.36 6.25 -5.70
C TYR A 48 -6.95 5.72 -7.08
N GLY A 49 -7.65 4.70 -7.61
CA GLY A 49 -7.39 4.18 -8.94
C GLY A 49 -7.50 5.26 -10.02
N MET A 50 -8.58 6.06 -9.97
CA MET A 50 -8.78 7.19 -10.89
C MET A 50 -7.67 8.25 -10.76
N TRP A 51 -7.26 8.57 -9.52
CA TRP A 51 -6.18 9.51 -9.24
C TRP A 51 -4.84 9.04 -9.79
N ARG A 52 -4.48 7.78 -9.53
CA ARG A 52 -3.27 7.15 -10.04
C ARG A 52 -3.24 7.16 -11.57
N ASP A 53 -4.32 6.74 -12.21
CA ASP A 53 -4.39 6.67 -13.67
C ASP A 53 -4.31 8.07 -14.31
N MET A 54 -4.74 9.12 -13.61
CA MET A 54 -4.54 10.50 -14.02
C MET A 54 -3.06 10.92 -13.95
N TRP A 55 -2.30 10.50 -12.94
CA TRP A 55 -0.85 10.73 -12.86
C TRP A 55 -0.11 10.04 -14.02
N PHE A 56 -0.42 8.77 -14.30
CA PHE A 56 0.19 8.04 -15.43
C PHE A 56 -0.17 8.60 -16.80
N ARG A 57 -1.33 9.25 -16.93
CA ARG A 57 -1.70 9.98 -18.16
C ARG A 57 -0.94 11.29 -18.33
N ARG A 58 -0.59 11.97 -17.23
CA ARG A 58 0.07 13.28 -17.27
C ARG A 58 1.59 13.19 -17.30
N VAL A 59 2.17 12.17 -16.67
CA VAL A 59 3.61 12.01 -16.54
C VAL A 59 4.06 10.77 -17.32
N PRO A 60 4.79 10.95 -18.43
CA PRO A 60 5.32 9.81 -19.18
C PRO A 60 6.46 9.14 -18.40
N ALA A 61 6.13 8.09 -17.64
CA ALA A 61 7.11 7.28 -16.92
C ALA A 61 7.64 6.13 -17.81
N ARG A 62 8.90 6.23 -18.24
CA ARG A 62 9.60 5.21 -19.04
C ARG A 62 10.50 4.36 -18.16
N GLY A 63 10.34 3.04 -18.24
CA GLY A 63 11.12 2.07 -17.46
C GLY A 63 10.56 1.82 -16.05
N LEU A 64 11.04 0.74 -15.42
CA LEU A 64 10.56 0.24 -14.13
C LEU A 64 10.73 1.25 -12.99
N ILE A 65 11.87 1.95 -12.95
CA ILE A 65 12.19 2.90 -11.87
C ILE A 65 11.25 4.11 -11.93
N ALA A 66 11.08 4.72 -13.11
CA ALA A 66 10.21 5.88 -13.27
C ALA A 66 8.74 5.54 -12.96
N ARG A 67 8.26 4.37 -13.38
CA ARG A 67 6.89 3.91 -13.08
C ARG A 67 6.68 3.66 -11.59
N THR A 68 7.66 3.04 -10.93
CA THR A 68 7.62 2.80 -9.48
C THR A 68 7.62 4.12 -8.70
N ALA A 69 8.46 5.06 -9.08
CA ALA A 69 8.49 6.39 -8.48
C ALA A 69 7.15 7.14 -8.67
N LEU A 70 6.55 7.02 -9.86
CA LEU A 70 5.25 7.63 -10.16
C LEU A 70 4.11 6.98 -9.37
N ASP A 71 4.11 5.66 -9.22
CA ASP A 71 3.17 4.92 -8.36
C ASP A 71 3.29 5.36 -6.90
N ILE A 72 4.52 5.46 -6.37
CA ILE A 72 4.78 5.93 -5.00
C ILE A 72 4.30 7.38 -4.83
N ALA A 73 4.59 8.27 -5.78
CA ALA A 73 4.15 9.66 -5.72
C ALA A 73 2.61 9.79 -5.79
N ALA A 74 1.96 9.03 -6.68
CA ALA A 74 0.50 8.98 -6.78
C ALA A 74 -0.13 8.42 -5.51
N PHE A 75 0.47 7.39 -4.90
CA PHE A 75 0.04 6.84 -3.63
C PHE A 75 0.18 7.84 -2.49
N LEU A 76 1.37 8.43 -2.30
CA LEU A 76 1.61 9.37 -1.21
C LEU A 76 0.74 10.62 -1.34
N SER A 77 0.59 11.18 -2.54
CA SER A 77 -0.24 12.37 -2.79
C SER A 77 -1.73 12.16 -2.54
N PHE A 78 -2.20 10.91 -2.54
CA PHE A 78 -3.59 10.57 -2.25
C PHE A 78 -3.77 10.11 -0.79
N GLN A 79 -2.91 9.20 -0.33
CA GLN A 79 -3.07 8.52 0.95
C GLN A 79 -2.68 9.40 2.14
N VAL A 80 -1.66 10.25 2.02
CA VAL A 80 -1.22 11.14 3.11
C VAL A 80 -2.34 12.12 3.48
N PRO A 81 -2.99 12.84 2.54
CA PRO A 81 -4.12 13.70 2.88
C PRO A 81 -5.30 12.97 3.52
N VAL A 82 -5.65 11.77 3.02
CA VAL A 82 -6.73 10.96 3.58
C VAL A 82 -6.40 10.55 5.01
N TYR A 83 -5.18 10.07 5.27
CA TYR A 83 -4.78 9.63 6.60
C TYR A 83 -4.67 10.81 7.57
N ALA A 84 -4.14 11.96 7.11
CA ALA A 84 -4.15 13.20 7.88
C ALA A 84 -5.57 13.62 8.27
N MET A 85 -6.54 13.52 7.35
CA MET A 85 -7.94 13.85 7.65
C MET A 85 -8.55 12.92 8.69
N ILE A 86 -8.25 11.62 8.64
CA ILE A 86 -8.71 10.65 9.64
C ILE A 86 -8.14 10.98 11.01
N LEU A 87 -6.82 11.25 11.10
CA LEU A 87 -6.17 11.60 12.36
C LEU A 87 -6.68 12.93 12.93
N TRP A 88 -6.92 13.91 12.07
CA TRP A 88 -7.50 15.19 12.47
C TRP A 88 -8.92 15.03 13.03
N VAL A 89 -9.78 14.23 12.38
CA VAL A 89 -11.13 13.89 12.89
C VAL A 89 -11.07 13.09 14.20
N ALA A 90 -10.03 12.28 14.38
CA ALA A 90 -9.77 11.56 15.63
C ALA A 90 -9.23 12.47 16.76
N GLY A 91 -8.95 13.74 16.48
CA GLY A 91 -8.46 14.72 17.46
C GLY A 91 -6.95 14.67 17.73
N ALA A 92 -6.16 14.07 16.84
CA ALA A 92 -4.71 14.01 16.97
C ALA A 92 -4.06 15.40 16.80
N ASP A 93 -3.03 15.69 17.60
CA ASP A 93 -2.23 16.91 17.46
C ASP A 93 -1.29 16.84 16.23
N VAL A 94 -0.86 18.00 15.74
CA VAL A 94 0.04 18.12 14.57
C VAL A 94 1.33 17.30 14.75
N GLY A 95 1.89 17.25 15.97
CA GLY A 95 3.07 16.43 16.26
C GLY A 95 2.80 14.93 16.12
N GLU A 96 1.66 14.47 16.65
CA GLU A 96 1.24 13.06 16.56
C GLU A 96 0.92 12.66 15.12
N MET A 97 0.28 13.56 14.36
CA MET A 97 0.02 13.37 12.94
C MET A 97 1.30 13.22 12.13
N ALA A 98 2.31 14.07 12.38
CA ALA A 98 3.59 14.01 11.68
C ALA A 98 4.34 12.70 11.96
N ILE A 99 4.36 12.25 13.22
CA ILE A 99 4.96 10.96 13.61
C ILE A 99 4.21 9.82 12.94
N ALA A 100 2.88 9.78 13.02
CA ALA A 100 2.06 8.72 12.45
C ALA A 100 2.20 8.61 10.92
N LEU A 101 2.18 9.75 10.21
CA LEU A 101 2.41 9.81 8.77
C LEU A 101 3.83 9.37 8.40
N GLY A 102 4.83 9.87 9.12
CA GLY A 102 6.23 9.51 8.90
C GLY A 102 6.48 8.01 9.11
N SER A 103 5.97 7.43 10.19
CA SER A 103 6.06 6.00 10.48
C SER A 103 5.35 5.15 9.42
N ALA A 104 4.17 5.58 8.94
CA ALA A 104 3.46 4.87 7.88
C ALA A 104 4.26 4.84 6.56
N VAL A 105 4.83 5.98 6.15
CA VAL A 105 5.68 6.05 4.95
C VAL A 105 6.93 5.18 5.11
N TRP A 106 7.59 5.23 6.27
CA TRP A 106 8.75 4.40 6.58
C TRP A 106 8.45 2.91 6.50
N LEU A 107 7.33 2.47 7.10
CA LEU A 107 6.89 1.08 7.04
C LEU A 107 6.56 0.63 5.62
N MET A 108 5.92 1.49 4.81
CA MET A 108 5.65 1.16 3.40
C MET A 108 6.92 1.03 2.57
N VAL A 109 7.91 1.91 2.77
CA VAL A 109 9.22 1.80 2.11
C VAL A 109 9.92 0.52 2.55
N LEU A 110 9.94 0.23 3.86
CA LEU A 110 10.58 -0.96 4.42
C LEU A 110 9.94 -2.26 3.90
N LEU A 111 8.61 -2.31 3.82
CA LEU A 111 7.85 -3.48 3.39
C LEU A 111 7.75 -3.63 1.87
N SER A 112 8.05 -2.59 1.09
CA SER A 112 7.96 -2.61 -0.38
C SER A 112 8.81 -3.70 -1.04
N ARG A 113 10.06 -3.88 -0.57
CA ARG A 113 11.00 -4.89 -1.09
C ARG A 113 10.60 -6.32 -0.70
N PRO A 114 10.35 -6.63 0.59
CA PRO A 114 9.82 -7.93 1.00
C PRO A 114 8.54 -8.33 0.26
N PHE A 115 7.60 -7.38 0.12
CA PHE A 115 6.34 -7.60 -0.60
C PHE A 115 6.59 -7.96 -2.08
N GLY A 116 7.44 -7.19 -2.77
CA GLY A 116 7.81 -7.47 -4.16
C GLY A 116 8.40 -8.87 -4.37
N LEU A 117 9.28 -9.31 -3.46
CA LEU A 117 9.88 -10.65 -3.51
C LEU A 117 8.85 -11.78 -3.28
N VAL A 118 7.89 -11.58 -2.38
CA VAL A 118 6.80 -12.55 -2.16
C VAL A 118 5.91 -12.65 -3.39
N LEU A 119 5.51 -11.51 -3.95
CA LEU A 119 4.66 -11.46 -5.14
C LEU A 119 5.34 -12.13 -6.34
N GLU A 120 6.64 -11.91 -6.51
CA GLU A 120 7.42 -12.56 -7.55
C GLU A 120 7.50 -14.08 -7.36
N ARG A 121 7.72 -14.55 -6.13
CA ARG A 121 7.73 -15.99 -5.81
C ARG A 121 6.37 -16.64 -6.07
N VAL A 122 5.28 -15.99 -5.65
CA VAL A 122 3.92 -16.52 -5.88
C VAL A 122 3.62 -16.56 -7.38
N ARG A 123 3.92 -15.51 -8.13
CA ARG A 123 3.75 -15.52 -9.60
C ARG A 123 4.54 -16.64 -10.28
N ARG A 124 5.82 -16.84 -9.92
CA ARG A 124 6.62 -17.94 -10.45
C ARG A 124 5.99 -19.30 -10.14
N ALA A 125 5.45 -19.49 -8.94
CA ALA A 125 4.76 -20.72 -8.55
C ALA A 125 3.48 -20.98 -9.38
N PHE A 126 2.85 -19.92 -9.89
CA PHE A 126 1.68 -20.00 -10.79
C PHE A 126 2.05 -19.85 -12.27
N GLY A 127 3.34 -19.87 -12.65
CA GLY A 127 3.77 -19.72 -14.04
C GLY A 127 3.52 -18.34 -14.65
N LEU A 128 3.28 -17.32 -13.83
CA LEU A 128 3.00 -15.95 -14.26
C LEU A 128 4.29 -15.12 -14.36
N ALA A 129 4.38 -14.27 -15.38
CA ALA A 129 5.50 -13.35 -15.54
C ALA A 129 5.57 -12.33 -14.37
N PRO A 130 6.77 -12.00 -13.86
CA PRO A 130 6.97 -10.95 -12.87
C PRO A 130 6.43 -9.60 -13.34
N PRO A 131 5.86 -8.77 -12.44
CA PRO A 131 5.39 -7.45 -12.82
C PRO A 131 6.60 -6.61 -13.25
N GLY A 132 6.65 -6.28 -14.55
CA GLY A 132 7.77 -5.57 -15.17
C GLY A 132 8.33 -6.22 -16.43
N LEU A 133 8.11 -7.52 -16.65
CA LEU A 133 8.62 -8.25 -17.81
C LEU A 133 7.64 -8.36 -18.99
N ALA A 134 6.37 -7.99 -18.81
CA ALA A 134 5.38 -7.97 -19.91
C ALA A 134 5.63 -6.88 -20.98
N HIS A 135 6.66 -6.04 -20.79
CA HIS A 135 7.09 -5.00 -21.75
C HIS A 135 8.60 -5.00 -21.98
N ALA A 136 9.29 -6.13 -21.85
CA ALA A 136 10.56 -6.26 -22.53
C ALA A 136 10.24 -6.31 -24.04
N PRO A 137 10.59 -5.31 -24.86
CA PRO A 137 10.61 -5.53 -26.30
C PRO A 137 11.62 -6.65 -26.53
N ASP A 138 11.20 -7.67 -27.26
CA ASP A 138 12.06 -8.74 -27.73
C ASP A 138 13.36 -8.14 -28.30
N ARG A 139 14.49 -8.48 -27.69
CA ARG A 139 15.82 -8.27 -28.22
C ARG A 139 16.60 -9.55 -28.08
#